data_AF-A0A1V5RTS8-F1
#
_entry.id   AF-A0A1V5RTS8-F1
#
_cell.length_a   1.000
_cell.length_b   1.000
_cell.length_c   1.000
_cell.angle_alpha   90.00
_cell.angle_beta   90.00
_cell.angle_gamma   90.00
#
_symmetry.space_group_name_H-M   'P 1'
#
loop_
_entity.id
_entity.type
_entity.pdbx_description
1 polymer ?
#
loop_
_entity_poly.entity_id
_entity_poly.type
_entity_poly.pdbx_seq_one_letter_code
_entity_poly.pdbx_strand_id
1 'polypeptide(L)' 'MARVKPQELFDQFNPQMRAALEEALNKLLPDVQVDRRMLYLEFRLALNRKFKQWENVPNSAVDAD' A
#
# COMPACT_ATOMS: atom_id res chain seq x y z
N MET A 1 9.04 -18.07 -9.28
CA MET A 1 8.37 -16.78 -9.03
C MET A 1 7.16 -17.07 -8.17
N ALA A 2 7.03 -16.35 -7.05
CA ALA A 2 5.82 -16.38 -6.26
C ALA A 2 4.78 -15.46 -6.91
N ARG A 3 3.51 -15.70 -6.63
CA ARG A 3 2.42 -14.83 -7.07
C ARG A 3 1.83 -14.16 -5.85
N VAL A 4 1.61 -12.86 -5.94
CA VAL A 4 0.95 -12.09 -4.88
C VAL A 4 -0.21 -11.30 -5.45
N LYS A 5 -1.19 -10.99 -4.61
CA LYS A 5 -2.20 -9.98 -4.91
C LYS A 5 -1.86 -8.73 -4.12
N PRO A 6 -1.38 -7.65 -4.78
CA PRO A 6 -1.02 -6.41 -4.10
C PRO A 6 -2.16 -5.84 -3.24
N GLN A 7 -3.41 -6.02 -3.68
CA GLN A 7 -4.59 -5.58 -2.92
C GLN A 7 -4.74 -6.32 -1.59
N GLU A 8 -4.57 -7.65 -1.60
CA GLU A 8 -4.69 -8.46 -0.37
C GLU A 8 -3.53 -8.18 0.60
N LEU A 9 -2.31 -7.99 0.07
CA LEU A 9 -1.17 -7.56 0.89
C LEU A 9 -1.44 -6.20 1.53
N PHE A 10 -1.94 -5.24 0.75
CA PHE A 10 -2.24 -3.91 1.26
C PHE A 10 -3.33 -3.94 2.33
N ASP A 11 -4.40 -4.72 2.12
CA ASP A 11 -5.48 -4.87 3.09
C ASP A 11 -5.00 -5.60 4.37
N GLN A 12 -4.13 -6.61 4.24
CA GLN A 12 -3.50 -7.32 5.38
C GLN A 12 -2.60 -6.41 6.21
N PHE A 13 -1.85 -5.52 5.57
CA PHE A 13 -0.93 -4.58 6.23
C PHE A 13 -1.54 -3.17 6.39
N ASN A 14 -2.86 -3.03 6.31
CA ASN A 14 -3.54 -1.73 6.30
C ASN A 14 -3.09 -0.79 7.45
N PRO A 15 -3.03 -1.21 8.73
CA PRO A 15 -2.55 -0.35 9.81
C PRO A 15 -1.12 0.17 9.58
N GLN A 16 -0.21 -0.69 9.14
CA GLN A 16 1.19 -0.35 8.88
C GLN A 16 1.33 0.54 7.65
N MET A 17 0.59 0.25 6.59
CA MET A 17 0.56 1.04 5.36
C MET A 17 0.05 2.46 5.63
N ARG A 18 -0.98 2.60 6.47
CA ARG A 18 -1.49 3.90 6.92
C ARG A 18 -0.44 4.70 7.66
N ALA A 19 0.21 4.09 8.65
CA ALA A 19 1.24 4.74 9.44
C ALA A 19 2.42 5.20 8.55
N ALA A 20 2.86 4.35 7.62
CA ALA A 20 3.93 4.69 6.69
C ALA A 20 3.57 5.85 5.75
N LEU A 21 2.33 5.88 5.22
CA LEU A 21 1.85 7.00 4.41
C LEU A 21 1.79 8.30 5.24
N GLU A 22 1.35 8.22 6.49
CA GLU A 22 1.28 9.36 7.39
C GLU A 22 2.67 9.92 7.72
N GLU A 23 3.63 9.06 8.03
CA GLU A 23 5.02 9.45 8.26
C GLU A 23 5.61 10.18 7.05
N ALA A 24 5.41 9.62 5.85
CA ALA A 24 5.87 10.24 4.61
C ALA A 24 5.25 11.64 4.40
N LEU A 25 3.96 11.81 4.69
CA LEU A 25 3.30 13.09 4.54
C LEU A 25 3.74 14.12 5.58
N ASN A 26 3.93 13.70 6.84
CA ASN A 26 4.43 14.59 7.89
C ASN A 26 5.85 15.09 7.57
N LYS A 27 6.66 14.28 6.88
CA LYS A 27 8.00 14.65 6.44
C LYS A 27 8.01 15.58 5.23
N LEU A 28 7.17 15.29 4.22
CA LEU A 28 7.20 15.99 2.95
C LEU A 28 6.33 17.26 2.94
N LEU A 29 5.24 17.25 3.69
CA LEU A 29 4.22 18.31 3.71
C LEU A 29 3.79 18.61 5.16
N PRO A 30 4.72 19.04 6.04
CA PRO A 30 4.44 19.23 7.47
C PRO A 30 3.35 20.25 7.74
N ASP A 31 3.26 21.30 6.92
CA ASP A 31 2.32 22.42 7.13
C ASP A 31 1.02 22.30 6.31
N VAL A 32 0.86 21.21 5.55
CA VAL A 32 -0.32 21.02 4.71
C VAL A 32 -1.33 20.13 5.43
N GLN A 33 -2.53 20.67 5.62
CA GLN A 33 -3.67 19.90 6.08
C GLN A 33 -4.13 18.97 4.96
N VAL A 34 -3.89 17.68 5.13
CA VAL A 34 -4.29 16.63 4.20
C VAL A 34 -5.33 15.76 4.89
N ASP A 35 -6.47 15.54 4.26
CA ASP A 35 -7.42 14.53 4.72
C ASP A 35 -6.82 13.13 4.57
N ARG A 36 -6.25 12.62 5.67
CA ARG A 36 -5.58 11.32 5.73
C ARG A 36 -6.53 10.18 5.36
N ARG A 37 -7.80 10.29 5.73
CA ARG A 37 -8.80 9.24 5.46
C ARG A 37 -9.11 9.19 3.97
N MET A 38 -9.35 10.34 3.35
CA MET A 38 -9.62 10.44 1.92
C MET A 38 -8.40 10.03 1.09
N LEU A 39 -7.20 10.48 1.46
CA LEU A 39 -5.96 10.09 0.78
C LEU A 39 -5.72 8.58 0.84
N TYR A 40 -5.93 7.94 2.00
CA TYR A 40 -5.81 6.50 2.11
C TYR A 40 -6.82 5.76 1.21
N LEU A 41 -8.08 6.23 1.16
CA LEU A 41 -9.11 5.67 0.30
C LEU A 41 -8.72 5.79 -1.18
N GLU A 42 -8.33 6.98 -1.63
CA GLU A 42 -7.92 7.22 -3.01
C GLU A 42 -6.68 6.41 -3.40
N PHE A 43 -5.72 6.27 -2.48
CA PHE A 43 -4.54 5.45 -2.70
C PHE A 43 -4.91 3.97 -2.87
N ARG A 44 -5.78 3.42 -2.02
CA ARG A 44 -6.29 2.06 -2.15
C ARG A 44 -7.04 1.85 -3.47
N LEU A 45 -7.90 2.80 -3.86
CA LEU A 45 -8.61 2.74 -5.14
C LEU A 45 -7.64 2.80 -6.33
N ALA A 46 -6.60 3.61 -6.25
CA ALA A 46 -5.56 3.68 -7.27
C ALA A 46 -4.77 2.35 -7.39
N LEU A 47 -4.42 1.72 -6.27
CA LEU A 47 -3.81 0.38 -6.25
C LEU A 47 -4.72 -0.63 -6.94
N ASN A 48 -6.01 -0.66 -6.60
CA ASN A 48 -6.97 -1.58 -7.19
C ASN A 48 -7.12 -1.40 -8.71
N ARG A 49 -7.07 -0.15 -9.19
CA ARG A 49 -7.12 0.15 -10.62
C ARG A 49 -5.87 -0.30 -11.37
N LYS A 50 -4.69 -0.20 -10.74
CA LYS A 50 -3.40 -0.55 -11.34
C LYS A 50 -3.11 -2.05 -11.31
N PHE A 51 -3.44 -2.72 -10.21
CA PHE A 51 -3.18 -4.14 -9.98
C PHE A 51 -4.49 -4.90 -9.95
N LYS A 52 -4.92 -5.40 -11.11
CA LYS A 52 -6.20 -6.13 -11.26
C LYS A 52 -6.06 -7.66 -11.15
N GLN A 53 -4.83 -8.14 -11.06
CA GLN A 53 -4.50 -9.55 -11.15
C GLN A 53 -3.35 -9.90 -10.21
N TRP A 54 -3.11 -11.19 -10.07
CA TRP A 54 -1.92 -11.71 -9.42
C TRP A 54 -0.67 -11.25 -10.15
N GLU A 55 0.23 -10.61 -9.42
CA GLU A 55 1.51 -10.14 -9.92
C GLU A 55 2.60 -11.17 -9.60
N ASN A 56 3.55 -11.33 -10.52
CA ASN A 56 4.71 -12.18 -10.30
C ASN A 56 5.76 -11.41 -9.51
N VAL A 57 6.27 -12.03 -8.45
CA VAL A 57 7.39 -11.50 -7.67
C VAL A 57 8.51 -12.54 -7.58
N PRO A 58 9.77 -12.12 -7.36
CA PRO A 58 10.85 -13.04 -7.07
C PRO A 58 10.51 -13.93 -5.86
N ASN A 59 10.95 -15.19 -5.86
CA ASN A 59 10.74 -16.07 -4.70
C ASN A 59 11.37 -15.49 -3.43
N SER A 60 12.47 -14.73 -3.54
CA SER A 60 13.11 -14.07 -2.40
C SER A 60 12.25 -12.98 -1.74
N ALA A 61 11.16 -12.55 -2.37
CA ALA A 61 10.23 -11.58 -1.79
C ALA A 61 9.14 -12.25 -0.92
N VAL A 62 9.04 -13.58 -0.95
CA VAL A 62 8.06 -14.35 -0.19
C VAL A 62 8.81 -15.46 0.52
N ASP A 63 8.86 -15.36 1.85
CA ASP A 63 9.29 -16.49 2.67
C ASP A 63 8.12 -17.47 2.79
N ALA A 64 8.31 -18.70 2.30
CA ALA A 64 7.26 -19.70 2.13
C ALA A 64 7.46 -20.92 3.02
N ASP A 65 8.19 -20.75 4.13
CA ASP A 65 8.44 -21.74 5.18
C ASP A 65 7.30 -22.77 5.36
#